data_AF-A0ABD0Q3X0-F1
#
_entry.id   AF-A0ABD0Q3X0-F1
#
_cell.length_a   1.000
_cell.length_b   1.000
_cell.length_c   1.000
_cell.angle_alpha   90.00
_cell.angle_beta   90.00
_cell.angle_gamma   90.00
#
_symmetry.space_group_name_H-M   'P 1'
#
loop_
_entity.id
_entity.type
_entity.pdbx_description
1 polymer ?
#
loop_
_entity_poly.entity_id
_entity_poly.type
_entity_poly.pdbx_seq_one_letter_code
_entity_poly.pdbx_strand_id
1 'polypeptide(L)' 'GLIFVVDSSDHDRIDTAAEELNAMLAEDEMRDVVLLVLANKQDLPKAMPAHELTERLGLHSLKGRQ' A
#
# COMPACT_ATOMS: atom_id res chain seq x y z
N GLY A 1 -13.31 2.11 6.77
CA GLY A 1 -12.63 2.03 5.47
C GLY A 1 -11.34 2.82 5.58
N LEU A 2 -10.23 2.25 5.13
CA LEU A 2 -8.90 2.84 5.18
C LEU A 2 -8.48 3.23 3.76
N ILE A 3 -8.02 4.47 3.58
CA ILE A 3 -7.39 4.92 2.33
C ILE A 3 -5.91 5.13 2.63
N PHE A 4 -5.06 4.37 1.94
CA PHE A 4 -3.62 4.46 2.06
C PHE A 4 -3.06 5.11 0.79
N VAL A 5 -2.49 6.30 0.92
CA VAL A 5 -1.98 7.09 -0.22
C VAL A 5 -0.46 6.95 -0.28
N VAL A 6 0.06 6.53 -1.42
CA VAL A 6 1.49 6.30 -1.63
C VAL A 6 2.00 7.25 -2.70
N ASP A 7 3.12 7.92 -2.43
CA ASP A 7 3.85 8.62 -3.48
C ASP A 7 4.53 7.59 -4.39
N SER A 8 3.96 7.36 -5.57
CA SER A 8 4.48 6.36 -6.51
C SER A 8 5.82 6.73 -7.14
N SER A 9 6.29 7.98 -6.99
CA SER A 9 7.60 8.41 -7.50
C SER A 9 8.75 8.15 -6.51
N ASP A 10 8.43 7.81 -5.26
CA ASP A 10 9.41 7.62 -4.19
C ASP A 10 9.72 6.12 -3.98
N HIS A 11 10.71 5.63 -4.73
CA HIS A 11 11.15 4.24 -4.72
C HIS A 11 11.90 3.84 -3.44
N ASP A 12 12.49 4.80 -2.73
CA ASP A 12 13.29 4.54 -1.54
C ASP A 12 12.41 4.35 -0.30
N ARG A 13 11.21 4.95 -0.30
CA ARG A 13 10.28 4.89 0.84
C ARG A 13 9.19 3.83 0.72
N ILE A 14 9.08 3.13 -0.40
CA ILE A 14 7.99 2.17 -0.62
C ILE A 14 8.06 0.98 0.35
N ASP A 15 9.26 0.53 0.72
CA ASP A 15 9.42 -0.59 1.65
C ASP A 15 9.02 -0.18 3.07
N THR A 16 9.36 1.05 3.49
CA THR A 16 8.85 1.64 4.75
C THR A 16 7.32 1.79 4.73
N ALA A 17 6.74 2.22 3.61
CA ALA A 17 5.29 2.31 3.47
C ALA A 17 4.62 0.93 3.57
N ALA A 18 5.26 -0.13 3.07
CA ALA A 18 4.78 -1.50 3.23
C ALA A 18 4.82 -1.95 4.70
N GLU A 19 5.88 -1.63 5.44
CA GLU A 19 5.98 -1.94 6.87
C GLU A 19 4.91 -1.22 7.69
N GLU A 20 4.71 0.09 7.46
CA GLU A 20 3.67 0.88 8.13
C GLU A 20 2.27 0.35 7.82
N LEU A 21 1.99 0.01 6.55
CA LEU A 21 0.73 -0.59 6.16
C LEU A 21 0.50 -1.91 6.91
N ASN A 22 1.49 -2.79 6.96
CA ASN A 22 1.35 -4.07 7.67
C ASN A 22 1.16 -3.87 9.18
N ALA A 23 1.85 -2.91 9.80
CA ALA A 23 1.69 -2.59 11.21
C ALA A 23 0.27 -2.10 11.52
N MET A 24 -0.26 -1.17 10.72
CA MET A 24 -1.65 -0.69 10.86
C MET A 24 -2.65 -1.83 10.68
N LEU A 25 -2.44 -2.69 9.67
CA LEU A 25 -3.32 -3.80 9.38
C LEU A 25 -3.26 -4.93 10.43
N ALA A 26 -2.27 -4.93 11.32
CA ALA A 26 -2.19 -5.86 12.44
C ALA A 26 -3.10 -5.46 13.62
N GLU A 27 -3.62 -4.24 13.64
CA GLU A 27 -4.54 -3.77 14.69
C GLU A 27 -5.92 -4.45 14.58
N ASP A 28 -6.50 -4.82 15.72
CA ASP A 28 -7.79 -5.49 15.79
C ASP A 28 -8.92 -4.64 15.18
N GLU A 29 -8.85 -3.31 15.32
CA GLU A 29 -9.81 -2.39 14.70
C GLU A 29 -9.79 -2.42 13.16
N MET A 30 -8.70 -2.92 12.56
CA MET A 30 -8.49 -2.95 11.11
C MET A 30 -8.86 -4.29 10.46
N ARG A 31 -9.36 -5.28 11.22
CA ARG A 31 -9.62 -6.64 10.70
C ARG A 31 -10.62 -6.68 9.55
N ASP A 32 -11.75 -5.98 9.71
CA ASP A 32 -12.84 -5.96 8.73
C ASP A 32 -12.85 -4.70 7.85
N VAL A 33 -11.78 -3.90 7.92
CA VAL A 33 -11.70 -2.62 7.22
C VAL A 33 -11.33 -2.81 5.76
N VAL A 34 -12.19 -2.33 4.86
CA VAL A 34 -11.87 -2.22 3.44
C VAL A 34 -10.69 -1.26 3.25
N LEU A 35 -9.63 -1.74 2.60
CA LEU A 35 -8.45 -0.98 2.22
C LEU A 35 -8.54 -0.52 0.75
N LEU A 36 -8.37 0.77 0.51
CA LEU A 36 -8.12 1.37 -0.80
C LEU A 36 -6.71 1.94 -0.83
N VAL A 37 -5.88 1.50 -1.77
CA VAL A 37 -4.54 2.07 -1.99
C VAL A 37 -4.58 3.02 -3.18
N LEU A 38 -4.10 4.25 -3.00
CA LEU A 38 -3.97 5.24 -4.06
C LEU A 38 -2.49 5.43 -4.42
N ALA A 39 -2.11 5.01 -5.62
CA ALA A 39 -0.81 5.33 -6.21
C ALA A 39 -0.82 6.77 -6.72
N ASN A 40 -0.35 7.71 -5.89
CA ASN A 40 -0.37 9.14 -6.16
C ASN A 40 0.88 9.59 -6.93
N LYS A 41 0.80 10.74 -7.62
CA LYS A 41 1.86 11.34 -8.46
C LYS A 41 2.25 10.54 -9.71
N GLN A 42 1.28 9.85 -10.31
CA GLN A 42 1.46 9.10 -11.57
C GLN A 42 1.85 9.97 -12.77
N ASP A 43 1.71 11.29 -12.66
CA ASP A 43 2.15 12.28 -13.64
C ASP A 43 3.69 12.43 -13.68
N LEU A 44 4.40 12.02 -12.63
CA LEU A 44 5.85 12.20 -12.54
C LEU A 44 6.63 11.12 -13.32
N PRO A 45 7.80 11.48 -13.89
CA PRO A 45 8.70 10.51 -14.47
C PRO A 45 9.11 9.46 -13.43
N LYS A 46 9.17 8.19 -13.85
CA LYS A 46 9.52 7.04 -12.98
C LYS A 46 8.50 6.71 -11.89
N ALA A 47 7.28 7.23 -11.94
CA ALA A 47 6.21 6.76 -11.08
C ALA A 47 6.01 5.23 -11.24
N MET A 48 5.97 4.51 -10.12
CA MET A 48 5.71 3.08 -10.10
C MET A 48 4.31 2.79 -10.65
N PRO A 49 4.16 1.90 -11.64
CA PRO A 49 2.87 1.45 -12.10
C PRO A 49 2.17 0.63 -11.00
N ALA A 50 0.84 0.53 -11.10
CA ALA A 50 0.04 -0.13 -10.07
C ALA A 50 0.45 -1.59 -9.76
N HIS A 51 0.94 -2.35 -10.75
CA HIS A 51 1.38 -3.73 -10.53
C HIS A 51 2.64 -3.79 -9.66
N GLU A 52 3.64 -2.95 -9.94
CA GLU A 52 4.88 -2.87 -9.15
C GLU A 52 4.57 -2.44 -7.70
N LEU A 53 3.70 -1.44 -7.53
CA LEU A 53 3.29 -0.98 -6.21
C LEU A 53 2.53 -2.07 -5.43
N THR A 54 1.71 -2.87 -6.12
CA THR A 54 1.01 -4.02 -5.52
C THR A 54 2.00 -5.07 -5.00
N GLU A 55 3.07 -5.33 -5.76
CA GLU A 55 4.13 -6.27 -5.37
C GLU A 55 4.95 -5.73 -4.20
N ARG A 56 5.43 -4.47 -4.28
CA ARG A 56 6.26 -3.85 -3.23
C ARG A 56 5.52 -3.70 -1.89
N LEU A 57 4.23 -3.37 -1.93
CA LEU A 57 3.39 -3.33 -0.72
C LEU A 57 2.94 -4.72 -0.24
N GLY A 58 3.25 -5.78 -0.97
CA GLY A 58 2.89 -7.15 -0.59
C GLY A 58 1.37 -7.41 -0.58
N LEU A 59 0.57 -6.66 -1.33
CA LEU A 59 -0.91 -6.71 -1.21
C LEU A 59 -1.51 -8.08 -1.58
N HIS A 60 -0.76 -8.91 -2.32
CA HIS A 60 -1.17 -10.28 -2.65
C HIS A 60 -1.30 -11.18 -1.41
N SER A 61 -0.53 -10.94 -0.35
CA SER A 61 -0.58 -11.71 0.89
C SER A 61 -1.79 -11.35 1.75
N LEU A 62 -2.45 -10.23 1.48
CA LEU A 62 -3.63 -9.76 2.22
C LEU A 62 -4.92 -10.54 1.85
N LYS A 63 -4.87 -11.40 0.83
CA LYS A 63 -5.99 -12.28 0.47
C LYS A 63 -6.22 -13.30 1.59
N GLY A 64 -7.31 -13.13 2.34
CA GLY A 64 -7.72 -14.05 3.40
C GLY A 64 -7.58 -13.53 4.83
N ARG A 65 -7.36 -12.21 5.01
CA ARG A 65 -7.61 -11.58 6.31
C ARG A 65 -9.10 -11.75 6.65
N GLN A 66 -9.41 -12.62 7.61
CA GLN A 66 -10.70 -12.86 8.24
C GLN A 66 -10.63 -12.46 9.71
#